data_AF-A0A3L7XK27-F1
#
_entry.id   AF-A0A3L7XK27-F1
#
_cell.length_a   1.000
_cell.length_b   1.000
_cell.length_c   1.000
_cell.angle_alpha   90.00
_cell.angle_beta   90.00
_cell.angle_gamma   90.00
#
_symmetry.space_group_name_H-M   'P 1'
#
loop_
_entity.id
_entity.type
_entity.pdbx_description
1 polymer ?
#
loop_
_entity_poly.entity_id
_entity_poly.type
_entity_poly.pdbx_seq_one_letter_code
_entity_poly.pdbx_strand_id
1 'polypeptide(L)'
;MSDAQLFRPRRSYTLMAWLGLAVALLFAWELYQAFDGMTLFFLLIALCFFAANLRWAVSPVELTPNGLVCRRTFAAPLAIAFRQIATCEESGRMGKGISLIYYPLADNGLIDLDKPTSYFLPGLENQRELLEIVQRQLVD
;
A
#
# COMPACT_ATOMS: atom_id res chain seq x y z
N MET A 1 16.46 21.73 -6.16
CA MET A 1 15.17 21.02 -6.08
C MET A 1 15.55 19.58 -5.80
N SER A 2 15.40 19.07 -4.58
CA SER A 2 15.75 17.67 -4.33
C SER A 2 14.76 16.79 -5.07
N ASP A 3 15.27 15.89 -5.90
CA ASP A 3 14.46 14.99 -6.70
C ASP A 3 13.53 14.16 -5.80
N ALA A 4 12.28 13.99 -6.22
CA ALA A 4 11.34 13.13 -5.54
C ALA A 4 11.85 11.69 -5.60
N GLN A 5 12.09 11.07 -4.44
CA GLN A 5 12.60 9.70 -4.36
C GLN A 5 11.44 8.72 -4.34
N LEU A 6 11.40 7.80 -5.31
CA LEU A 6 10.33 6.82 -5.44
C LEU A 6 10.69 5.53 -4.71
N PHE A 7 9.91 5.16 -3.70
CA PHE A 7 10.01 3.90 -2.99
C PHE A 7 9.01 2.88 -3.54
N ARG A 8 9.54 1.80 -4.10
CA ARG A 8 8.73 0.75 -4.73
C ARG A 8 8.26 -0.30 -3.73
N PRO A 9 7.05 -0.86 -3.92
CA PRO A 9 6.58 -2.01 -3.14
C PRO A 9 7.49 -3.22 -3.32
N ARG A 10 7.54 -4.10 -2.32
CA ARG A 10 8.32 -5.34 -2.38
C ARG A 10 7.90 -6.21 -3.55
N ARG A 11 8.89 -6.82 -4.22
CA ARG A 11 8.66 -7.78 -5.32
C ARG A 11 7.81 -8.98 -4.95
N SER A 12 7.76 -9.33 -3.65
CA SER A 12 6.91 -10.41 -3.16
C SER A 12 5.44 -10.19 -3.51
N TYR A 13 4.94 -8.96 -3.52
CA TYR A 13 3.56 -8.68 -3.93
C TYR A 13 3.34 -9.02 -5.41
N THR A 14 4.28 -8.65 -6.28
CA THR A 14 4.21 -8.98 -7.71
C THR A 14 4.27 -10.49 -7.94
N LEU A 15 5.14 -11.21 -7.23
CA LEU A 15 5.23 -12.67 -7.31
C LEU A 15 3.94 -13.35 -6.83
N MET A 16 3.38 -12.90 -5.70
CA MET A 16 2.12 -13.43 -5.16
C MET A 16 0.92 -13.11 -6.06
N ALA A 17 0.92 -11.94 -6.71
CA ALA A 17 -0.08 -11.60 -7.72
C ALA A 17 -0.01 -12.58 -8.90
N TRP A 18 1.17 -12.81 -9.48
CA TRP A 18 1.32 -13.77 -10.58
C TRP A 18 0.93 -15.20 -10.19
N LEU A 19 1.26 -15.62 -8.98
CA LEU A 19 0.83 -16.92 -8.44
C LEU A 19 -0.70 -17.01 -8.35
N GLY A 20 -1.35 -15.98 -7.78
CA GLY A 20 -2.81 -15.91 -7.69
C GLY A 20 -3.48 -15.94 -9.06
N LEU A 21 -2.91 -15.24 -10.05
CA LEU A 21 -3.41 -15.25 -11.42
C LEU A 21 -3.27 -16.64 -12.06
N ALA A 22 -2.13 -17.31 -11.89
CA ALA A 22 -1.91 -18.65 -12.41
C ALA A 22 -2.95 -19.64 -11.84
N VAL A 23 -3.21 -19.60 -10.53
CA VAL A 23 -4.23 -20.42 -9.87
C VAL A 23 -5.64 -20.08 -10.38
N ALA A 24 -5.96 -18.79 -10.55
CA ALA A 24 -7.24 -18.38 -11.11
C ALA A 24 -7.45 -18.92 -12.54
N LEU A 25 -6.40 -18.91 -13.38
CA LEU A 25 -6.47 -19.47 -14.73
C LEU A 25 -6.72 -20.98 -14.73
N LEU A 26 -6.14 -21.72 -13.77
CA LEU A 26 -6.41 -23.15 -13.61
C LEU A 26 -7.88 -23.42 -13.27
N PHE A 27 -8.45 -22.70 -12.30
CA PHE A 27 -9.86 -22.84 -11.96
C PHE A 27 -10.80 -22.36 -13.08
N ALA A 28 -10.43 -21.31 -13.81
CA ALA A 28 -11.20 -20.88 -14.97
C ALA A 28 -11.21 -21.94 -16.08
N TRP A 29 -10.07 -22.60 -16.30
CA TRP A 29 -9.97 -23.73 -17.23
C TRP A 29 -10.82 -24.92 -16.79
N GLU A 30 -10.75 -25.29 -15.51
CA GLU A 30 -11.57 -26.37 -14.95
C GLU A 30 -13.06 -26.07 -15.07
N LEU A 31 -13.48 -24.84 -14.75
CA LEU A 31 -14.86 -24.38 -14.85
C LEU A 31 -15.37 -24.35 -16.30
N TYR A 32 -14.48 -24.10 -17.27
CA TYR A 32 -14.81 -24.17 -18.70
C TYR A 32 -15.10 -25.60 -19.16
N GLN A 33 -14.42 -26.60 -18.59
CA GLN A 33 -14.64 -28.01 -18.93
C GLN A 33 -15.93 -28.54 -18.31
N ALA A 34 -16.20 -28.19 -17.05
CA ALA A 34 -17.44 -28.56 -16.37
C ALA A 34 -17.79 -27.47 -15.35
N PHE A 35 -19.01 -26.93 -15.46
CA PHE A 35 -19.46 -25.93 -14.51
C PHE A 35 -19.73 -26.57 -13.14
N ASP A 36 -18.99 -26.12 -12.13
CA ASP A 36 -19.16 -26.50 -10.74
C ASP A 36 -19.14 -25.26 -9.83
N GLY A 37 -20.06 -25.23 -8.87
CA GLY A 37 -20.23 -24.09 -7.96
C GLY A 37 -19.06 -23.95 -6.97
N MET A 38 -18.44 -25.06 -6.57
CA MET A 38 -17.30 -25.04 -5.66
C MET A 38 -16.05 -24.51 -6.38
N THR A 39 -15.81 -24.95 -7.62
CA THR A 39 -14.76 -24.40 -8.48
C THR A 39 -14.93 -22.89 -8.71
N LEU A 40 -16.15 -22.42 -8.96
CA LEU A 40 -16.43 -20.98 -9.07
C LEU A 40 -16.09 -20.22 -7.78
N PHE A 41 -16.41 -20.76 -6.61
CA PHE A 41 -16.05 -20.15 -5.33
C PHE A 41 -14.53 -20.00 -5.17
N PHE A 42 -13.76 -21.04 -5.49
CA PHE A 42 -12.29 -20.98 -5.43
C PHE A 42 -11.68 -20.04 -6.48
N LEU A 43 -12.26 -19.96 -7.68
CA LEU A 43 -11.88 -18.97 -8.68
C LEU A 43 -12.02 -17.54 -8.14
N LEU A 44 -13.16 -17.22 -7.50
CA LEU A 44 -13.39 -15.90 -6.92
C LEU A 44 -12.38 -15.58 -5.81
N ILE A 45 -12.04 -16.55 -4.96
CA ILE A 45 -10.99 -16.39 -3.93
C ILE A 45 -9.63 -16.10 -4.59
N ALA A 46 -9.26 -16.87 -5.62
CA ALA A 46 -8.00 -16.68 -6.32
C ALA A 46 -7.92 -15.29 -6.99
N LEU A 47 -9.01 -14.81 -7.58
CA LEU A 47 -9.11 -13.46 -8.15
C LEU A 47 -9.00 -12.37 -7.08
N CYS A 48 -9.67 -12.55 -5.93
CA CYS A 48 -9.54 -11.63 -4.80
C CYS A 48 -8.10 -11.57 -4.28
N PHE A 49 -7.43 -12.73 -4.16
CA PHE A 49 -6.04 -12.81 -3.75
C PHE A 49 -5.10 -12.12 -4.77
N PHE A 50 -5.31 -12.35 -6.06
CA PHE A 50 -4.59 -11.66 -7.13
C PHE A 50 -4.78 -10.15 -7.05
N ALA A 51 -6.02 -9.68 -7.00
CA ALA A 51 -6.35 -8.26 -6.98
C ALA A 51 -5.78 -7.56 -5.74
N ALA A 52 -5.83 -8.20 -4.56
CA ALA A 52 -5.26 -7.67 -3.33
C ALA A 52 -3.73 -7.48 -3.43
N ASN A 53 -3.02 -8.48 -3.95
CA ASN A 53 -1.56 -8.39 -4.13
C ASN A 53 -1.16 -7.42 -5.24
N LEU A 54 -1.89 -7.41 -6.35
CA LEU A 54 -1.66 -6.48 -7.45
C LEU A 54 -1.83 -5.03 -6.98
N ARG A 55 -2.89 -4.75 -6.20
CA ARG A 55 -3.12 -3.42 -5.61
C ARG A 55 -1.91 -2.95 -4.81
N TRP A 56 -1.32 -3.81 -3.99
CA TRP A 56 -0.11 -3.47 -3.23
C TRP A 56 1.12 -3.31 -4.14
N ALA A 57 1.29 -4.19 -5.12
CA ALA A 57 2.41 -4.14 -6.07
C ALA A 57 2.45 -2.85 -6.90
N VAL A 58 1.29 -2.24 -7.15
CA VAL A 58 1.16 -1.00 -7.94
C VAL A 58 0.91 0.27 -7.11
N SER A 59 1.14 0.22 -5.79
CA SER A 59 0.97 1.36 -4.88
C SER A 59 2.32 1.86 -4.34
N PRO A 60 3.16 2.54 -5.16
CA PRO A 60 4.42 3.09 -4.70
C PRO A 60 4.23 4.31 -3.79
N VAL A 61 5.27 4.63 -3.05
CA VAL A 61 5.33 5.80 -2.16
C VAL A 61 6.40 6.75 -2.67
N GLU A 62 6.04 8.01 -2.87
CA GLU A 62 6.96 9.07 -3.27
C GLU A 62 7.34 9.90 -2.05
N LEU A 63 8.63 10.08 -1.84
CA LEU A 63 9.18 10.99 -0.86
C LEU A 63 9.44 12.33 -1.55
N THR A 64 8.78 13.38 -1.05
CA THR A 64 8.92 14.75 -1.53
C THR A 64 9.61 15.60 -0.46
N PRO A 65 10.10 16.81 -0.78
CA PRO A 65 10.74 17.68 0.21
C PRO A 65 9.83 18.05 1.40
N ASN A 66 8.51 18.04 1.19
CA ASN A 66 7.53 18.50 2.16
C ASN A 66 6.76 17.37 2.84
N GLY A 67 6.97 16.11 2.43
CA GLY A 67 6.23 14.96 2.96
C GLY A 67 6.18 13.76 2.02
N LEU A 68 5.13 12.96 2.16
CA LEU A 68 4.92 11.71 1.43
C LEU A 68 3.74 11.82 0.47
N VAL A 69 3.87 11.26 -0.73
CA VAL A 69 2.75 11.05 -1.66
C VAL A 69 2.56 9.56 -1.85
N CYS A 70 1.46 9.04 -1.31
CA CYS A 70 1.10 7.63 -1.39
C CYS A 70 0.21 7.41 -2.60
N ARG A 71 0.72 6.74 -3.64
CA ARG A 71 -0.11 6.42 -4.82
C ARG A 71 -1.08 5.30 -4.47
N ARG A 72 -2.34 5.48 -4.85
CA ARG A 72 -3.43 4.54 -4.62
C ARG A 72 -3.99 4.08 -5.96
N THR A 73 -4.20 2.78 -6.13
CA THR A 73 -4.64 2.21 -7.42
C THR A 73 -6.06 2.60 -7.81
N PHE A 74 -6.98 2.68 -6.85
CA PHE A 74 -8.41 2.93 -7.08
C PHE A 74 -8.89 4.23 -6.44
N ALA A 75 -7.98 5.15 -6.14
CA ALA A 75 -8.30 6.43 -5.49
C ALA A 75 -7.25 7.48 -5.85
N ALA A 76 -7.57 8.75 -5.61
CA ALA A 76 -6.62 9.83 -5.75
C ALA A 76 -5.37 9.58 -4.85
N PRO A 77 -4.16 9.98 -5.31
CA PRO A 77 -2.96 9.96 -4.48
C PRO A 77 -3.18 10.70 -3.17
N LEU A 78 -2.67 10.13 -2.08
CA LEU A 78 -2.77 10.72 -0.76
C LEU A 78 -1.45 11.45 -0.44
N ALA A 79 -1.48 12.77 -0.45
CA ALA A 79 -0.36 13.60 -0.04
C ALA A 79 -0.45 13.92 1.45
N ILE A 80 0.62 13.66 2.19
CA ILE A 80 0.72 13.86 3.64
C ILE A 80 2.00 14.64 3.92
N ALA A 81 1.89 15.88 4.38
CA ALA A 81 3.04 16.68 4.74
C ALA A 81 3.69 16.16 6.04
N PHE A 82 5.01 16.34 6.23
CA PHE A 82 5.70 15.88 7.44
C PHE A 82 5.06 16.41 8.73
N ARG A 83 4.69 17.70 8.73
CA ARG A 83 3.98 18.36 9.85
C ARG A 83 2.63 17.73 10.23
N GLN A 84 2.04 16.93 9.35
CA GLN A 84 0.77 16.24 9.62
C GLN A 84 0.99 14.87 10.26
N ILE A 85 2.20 14.31 10.15
CA ILE A 85 2.51 12.98 10.62
C ILE A 85 2.73 13.03 12.14
N ALA A 86 1.97 12.22 12.87
CA ALA A 86 2.09 12.09 14.33
C ALA A 86 3.07 10.97 14.70
N THR A 87 3.00 9.83 14.01
CA THR A 87 3.90 8.69 14.21
C THR A 87 4.03 7.90 12.91
N CYS A 88 5.22 7.33 12.71
CA CYS A 88 5.56 6.48 11.57
C CYS A 88 6.39 5.30 12.07
N GLU A 89 5.80 4.11 12.06
CA GLU A 89 6.39 2.91 12.64
C GLU A 89 6.28 1.70 11.71
N GLU A 90 7.25 0.80 11.81
CA GLU A 90 7.18 -0.50 11.14
C GLU A 90 6.15 -1.38 11.87
N SER A 91 5.21 -1.95 11.12
CA SER A 91 4.13 -2.77 11.70
C SER A 91 3.75 -3.93 10.78
N GLY A 92 3.12 -4.97 11.37
CA GLY A 92 2.64 -6.14 10.64
C GLY A 92 3.40 -7.43 10.99
N ARG A 93 2.66 -8.54 11.19
CA ARG A 93 3.20 -9.85 11.58
C ARG A 93 3.66 -10.71 10.41
N MET A 94 2.84 -10.82 9.36
CA MET A 94 3.13 -11.67 8.18
C MET A 94 3.73 -10.91 7.00
N GLY A 95 3.91 -9.60 7.14
CA GLY A 95 4.56 -8.72 6.19
C GLY A 95 4.78 -7.39 6.87
N LYS A 96 6.04 -7.05 7.10
CA LYS A 96 6.36 -5.75 7.68
C LYS A 96 6.03 -4.66 6.66
N GLY A 97 5.12 -3.77 7.01
CA GLY A 97 4.79 -2.55 6.31
C GLY A 97 5.03 -1.35 7.21
N ILE A 98 4.57 -0.17 6.79
CA ILE A 98 4.66 1.04 7.61
C ILE A 98 3.25 1.44 8.02
N SER A 99 3.02 1.59 9.31
CA SER A 99 1.83 2.24 9.85
C SER A 99 2.15 3.71 10.09
N LEU A 100 1.36 4.56 9.45
CA LEU A 100 1.44 5.99 9.57
C LEU A 100 0.19 6.49 10.30
N ILE A 101 0.36 7.30 11.34
CA ILE A 101 -0.73 8.07 11.92
C ILE A 101 -0.49 9.52 11.56
N TYR A 102 -1.50 10.17 11.00
CA TYR A 102 -1.43 11.57 10.59
C TYR A 102 -2.74 12.31 10.88
N TYR A 103 -2.65 13.62 10.98
CA TYR A 103 -3.78 14.52 11.12
C TYR A 103 -4.14 15.11 9.75
N PRO A 104 -5.35 14.83 9.23
CA PRO A 104 -5.77 15.34 7.93
C PRO A 104 -5.91 16.88 7.98
N LEU A 105 -5.99 17.50 6.80
CA LEU A 105 -6.36 18.92 6.73
C LEU A 105 -7.89 19.03 6.84
N ALA A 106 -8.36 19.99 7.62
CA ALA A 106 -9.74 20.43 7.62
C ALA A 106 -10.05 21.24 6.35
N ASP A 107 -11.34 21.53 6.11
CA ASP A 107 -11.81 22.28 4.94
C ASP A 107 -11.21 23.69 4.83
N ASN A 108 -10.74 24.25 5.95
CA ASN A 108 -10.04 25.53 6.01
C ASN A 108 -8.52 25.44 5.72
N GLY A 109 -8.01 24.26 5.40
CA GLY A 109 -6.60 24.00 5.11
C GLY A 109 -5.68 23.94 6.34
N LEU A 110 -6.23 24.00 7.56
CA LEU A 110 -5.49 23.79 8.80
C LEU A 110 -5.46 22.31 9.16
N ILE A 111 -4.51 21.91 10.00
CA ILE A 111 -4.40 20.53 10.49
C ILE A 111 -5.54 20.28 11.50
N ASP A 112 -6.35 19.25 11.24
CA ASP A 112 -7.42 18.80 12.13
C ASP A 112 -6.83 17.84 13.18
N LEU A 113 -6.48 18.38 14.35
CA LEU A 113 -5.88 17.62 15.46
C LEU A 113 -6.87 16.69 16.18
N ASP A 114 -8.17 16.83 15.94
CA ASP A 114 -9.20 16.04 16.62
C ASP A 114 -9.44 14.70 15.92
N LYS A 115 -8.91 14.51 14.70
CA LYS A 115 -9.17 13.33 13.86
C LYS A 115 -7.89 12.62 13.40
N PRO A 116 -7.14 11.99 14.32
CA PRO A 116 -6.00 11.16 13.92
C PRO A 116 -6.48 10.04 12.98
N THR A 117 -5.84 9.93 11.82
CA THR A 117 -6.14 8.91 10.81
C THR A 117 -4.96 7.96 10.68
N SER A 118 -5.24 6.67 10.75
CA SER A 118 -4.24 5.63 10.46
C SER A 118 -4.24 5.28 8.97
N TYR A 119 -3.05 5.19 8.39
CA TYR A 119 -2.83 4.73 7.03
C TYR A 119 -1.72 3.69 6.98
N PHE A 120 -2.03 2.54 6.39
CA PHE A 120 -1.08 1.45 6.24
C PHE A 120 -0.48 1.44 4.84
N LEU A 121 0.84 1.62 4.78
CA LEU A 121 1.62 1.54 3.55
C LEU A 121 2.00 0.08 3.25
N PRO A 122 2.11 -0.30 1.96
CA PRO A 122 2.66 -1.60 1.61
C PRO A 122 4.09 -1.74 2.13
N GLY A 123 4.56 -2.97 2.32
CA GLY A 123 5.98 -3.23 2.50
C GLY A 123 6.76 -2.72 1.28
N LEU A 124 7.83 -1.96 1.51
CA LEU A 124 8.66 -1.37 0.45
C LEU A 124 10.00 -2.11 0.34
N GLU A 125 10.67 -2.02 -0.81
CA GLU A 125 12.02 -2.61 -1.00
C GLU A 125 13.04 -1.95 -0.07
N ASN A 126 13.11 -0.61 -0.06
CA ASN A 126 13.99 0.18 0.80
C ASN A 126 13.24 0.80 1.98
N GLN A 127 12.39 0.01 2.63
CA GLN A 127 11.49 0.50 3.68
C GLN A 127 12.22 1.15 4.86
N ARG A 128 13.36 0.58 5.27
CA ARG A 128 14.14 1.08 6.40
C ARG A 128 14.69 2.48 6.14
N GLU A 129 15.18 2.72 4.93
CA GLU A 129 15.66 4.04 4.50
C GLU A 129 14.53 5.08 4.57
N LEU A 130 13.35 4.76 4.04
CA LEU A 130 12.19 5.67 4.12
C LEU A 130 11.82 5.98 5.57
N LEU A 131 11.75 4.95 6.41
CA LEU A 131 11.37 5.11 7.81
C LEU A 131 12.39 5.97 8.58
N GLU A 132 13.69 5.75 8.36
CA GLU A 132 14.75 6.58 8.96
C GLU A 132 14.66 8.04 8.51
N ILE A 133 14.37 8.30 7.23
CA ILE A 133 14.21 9.68 6.73
C ILE A 133 12.99 10.34 7.38
N VAL A 134 11.83 9.67 7.36
CA VAL A 134 10.60 10.22 7.95
C VAL A 134 10.80 10.47 9.44
N GLN A 135 11.40 9.54 10.18
CA GLN A 135 11.62 9.71 11.62
C GLN A 135 12.55 10.87 11.96
N ARG A 136 13.60 11.13 11.16
CA ARG A 136 14.44 12.34 11.35
C ARG A 136 13.62 13.62 11.17
N GLN A 137 12.80 13.68 10.12
CA GLN A 137 11.95 14.84 9.83
C GLN A 137 10.83 15.09 10.86
N LEU A 138 10.55 14.13 11.77
CA LEU A 138 9.59 14.30 12.85
C LEU A 138 10.21 14.87 14.14
N VAL A 139 11.53 14.82 14.26
CA VAL A 139 12.26 15.31 15.44
C VAL A 139 12.77 16.73 15.22
N ASP A 140 12.97 17.12 13.96
CA ASP A 140 13.35 18.48 13.53
C ASP A 140 12.15 19.44 13.49
#